data_AF-A0A3R8XCQ3-F1
#
_entry.id   AF-A0A3R8XCQ3-F1
#
_cell.length_a   1.000
_cell.length_b   1.000
_cell.length_c   1.000
_cell.angle_alpha   90.00
_cell.angle_beta   90.00
_cell.angle_gamma   90.00
#
_symmetry.space_group_name_H-M   'P 1'
#
loop_
_entity.id
_entity.type
_entity.pdbx_description
1 polymer ?
#
loop_
_entity_poly.entity_id
_entity_poly.type
_entity_poly.pdbx_seq_one_letter_code
_entity_poly.pdbx_strand_id
1 'polypeptide(L)'
;MFRQRLAKHEAVRRERFEHVMRRAREVAEADPLGLSTLVRLIAAPLQARATTSLVFQPVHGARSAYDLSDFFGSLLARVTAEGMTADQVGVHLKDARYRLRLGRDPILAVPWSESSLTNVIANIGYSRRMGEWRADFNHKVELLLPFGLALVHGGNHSLAAGITNAEGTVVAETVIDLAPLYDHVRYDGVSMIRTHDGFNLWTPVDEELGILFEIGRLMVEYRVRYDAQVAADNESNSDYNDESFPICYRVFVDGQDTGYSLSGSGATRALLQAEIEPGSAEARSVIVEGAAFMHRNRAGEDRRVVLEHYGRRPLVNDLERVAQLSIYGKD
;
A
#
# COMPACT_ATOMS: atom_id res chain seq x y z
N MET A 1 3.13 -40.06 -10.85
CA MET A 1 3.39 -38.83 -11.63
C MET A 1 2.69 -37.59 -11.07
N PHE A 2 1.36 -37.58 -10.84
CA PHE A 2 0.65 -36.41 -10.28
C PHE A 2 1.10 -36.00 -8.87
N ARG A 3 1.13 -36.94 -7.91
CA ARG A 3 1.61 -36.68 -6.53
C ARG A 3 3.06 -36.16 -6.47
N GLN A 4 3.92 -36.68 -7.35
CA GLN A 4 5.31 -36.21 -7.46
C GLN A 4 5.41 -34.79 -8.02
N ARG A 5 4.56 -34.41 -8.99
CA ARG A 5 4.48 -33.03 -9.48
C ARG A 5 3.97 -32.07 -8.41
N LEU A 6 2.95 -32.47 -7.64
CA LEU A 6 2.42 -31.67 -6.55
C LEU A 6 3.47 -31.45 -5.45
N ALA A 7 4.11 -32.52 -4.98
CA ALA A 7 5.18 -32.42 -3.98
C ALA A 7 6.36 -31.57 -4.47
N LYS A 8 6.72 -31.66 -5.75
CA LYS A 8 7.76 -30.80 -6.35
C LYS A 8 7.33 -29.33 -6.36
N HIS A 9 6.07 -29.05 -6.70
CA HIS A 9 5.54 -27.70 -6.70
C HIS A 9 5.51 -27.10 -5.29
N GLU A 10 5.05 -27.85 -4.30
CA GLU A 10 5.07 -27.45 -2.88
C GLU A 10 6.49 -27.19 -2.38
N ALA A 11 7.46 -28.04 -2.73
CA ALA A 11 8.87 -27.83 -2.37
C ALA A 11 9.42 -26.51 -2.93
N VAL A 12 9.10 -26.20 -4.20
CA VAL A 12 9.50 -24.92 -4.82
C VAL A 12 8.85 -23.73 -4.13
N ARG A 13 7.57 -23.81 -3.74
CA ARG A 13 6.89 -22.75 -2.99
C ARG A 13 7.52 -22.52 -1.62
N ARG A 14 7.82 -23.59 -0.88
CA ARG A 14 8.54 -23.51 0.41
C ARG A 14 9.92 -22.86 0.25
N GLU A 15 10.70 -23.27 -0.75
CA GLU A 15 12.01 -22.68 -1.03
C GLU A 15 11.92 -21.18 -1.33
N ARG A 16 10.95 -20.77 -2.17
CA ARG A 16 10.69 -19.35 -2.46
C ARG A 16 10.29 -18.59 -1.20
N PHE A 17 9.39 -19.14 -0.41
CA PHE A 17 8.96 -18.54 0.86
C PHE A 17 10.16 -18.33 1.80
N GLU A 18 10.99 -19.34 2.01
CA GLU A 18 12.20 -19.22 2.84
C GLU A 18 13.17 -18.16 2.29
N HIS A 19 13.35 -18.08 0.98
CA HIS A 19 14.13 -17.02 0.36
C HIS A 19 13.55 -15.63 0.64
N VAL A 20 12.24 -15.43 0.49
CA VAL A 20 11.60 -14.15 0.78
C VAL A 20 11.74 -13.79 2.26
N MET A 21 11.47 -14.73 3.17
CA MET A 21 11.55 -14.47 4.61
C MET A 21 12.99 -14.20 5.07
N ARG A 22 13.98 -14.87 4.49
CA ARG A 22 15.39 -14.54 4.71
C ARG A 22 15.71 -13.11 4.27
N ARG A 23 15.28 -12.70 3.07
CA ARG A 23 15.46 -11.30 2.61
C ARG A 23 14.70 -10.30 3.47
N ALA A 24 13.50 -10.64 3.95
CA ALA A 24 12.72 -9.78 4.83
C ALA A 24 13.45 -9.52 6.15
N ARG A 25 14.05 -10.56 6.76
CA ARG A 25 14.89 -10.41 7.96
C ARG A 25 16.14 -9.57 7.68
N GLU A 26 16.85 -9.83 6.59
CA GLU A 26 18.02 -9.02 6.19
C GLU A 26 17.65 -7.54 6.01
N VAL A 27 16.47 -7.24 5.42
CA VAL A 27 15.95 -5.87 5.31
C VAL A 27 15.62 -5.29 6.67
N ALA A 28 14.94 -6.05 7.54
CA ALA A 28 14.55 -5.60 8.87
C ALA A 28 15.76 -5.28 9.76
N GLU A 29 16.81 -6.10 9.69
CA GLU A 29 18.08 -5.88 10.41
C GLU A 29 18.82 -4.62 9.92
N ALA A 30 18.75 -4.33 8.61
CA ALA A 30 19.40 -3.16 8.03
C ALA A 30 18.62 -1.85 8.24
N ASP A 31 17.31 -1.88 8.02
CA ASP A 31 16.35 -0.80 8.27
C ASP A 31 14.93 -1.39 8.35
N PRO A 32 14.33 -1.52 9.55
CA PRO A 32 12.98 -2.05 9.74
C PRO A 32 11.92 -1.38 8.85
N LEU A 33 12.05 -0.08 8.58
CA LEU A 33 11.11 0.65 7.72
C LEU A 33 11.17 0.17 6.25
N GLY A 34 12.20 -0.60 5.87
CA GLY A 34 12.33 -1.27 4.58
C GLY A 34 11.27 -2.34 4.34
N LEU A 35 10.68 -2.90 5.41
CA LEU A 35 9.65 -3.92 5.29
C LEU A 35 8.41 -3.42 4.52
N SER A 36 8.00 -2.16 4.71
CA SER A 36 6.88 -1.58 3.94
C SER A 36 7.17 -1.50 2.44
N THR A 37 8.43 -1.34 2.07
CA THR A 37 8.88 -1.33 0.66
C THR A 37 8.91 -2.75 0.10
N LEU A 38 9.38 -3.71 0.90
CA LEU A 38 9.33 -5.12 0.53
C LEU A 38 7.90 -5.63 0.37
N VAL A 39 6.96 -5.21 1.23
CA VAL A 39 5.53 -5.52 1.05
C VAL A 39 5.04 -5.07 -0.32
N ARG A 40 5.33 -3.82 -0.72
CA ARG A 40 4.94 -3.32 -2.06
C ARG A 40 5.54 -4.16 -3.18
N LEU A 41 6.81 -4.58 -3.04
CA LEU A 41 7.47 -5.43 -4.02
C LEU A 41 6.77 -6.81 -4.15
N ILE A 42 6.40 -7.42 -3.02
CA ILE A 42 5.70 -8.72 -3.01
C ILE A 42 4.25 -8.59 -3.48
N ALA A 43 3.57 -7.49 -3.14
CA ALA A 43 2.18 -7.27 -3.53
C ALA A 43 2.02 -6.82 -4.99
N ALA A 44 3.06 -6.24 -5.61
CA ALA A 44 3.03 -5.77 -7.00
C ALA A 44 2.53 -6.82 -8.01
N PRO A 45 3.05 -8.07 -8.04
CA PRO A 45 2.53 -9.10 -8.96
C PRO A 45 1.09 -9.49 -8.65
N LEU A 46 0.68 -9.48 -7.38
CA LEU A 46 -0.70 -9.76 -6.96
C LEU A 46 -1.67 -8.68 -7.47
N GLN A 47 -1.31 -7.40 -7.29
CA GLN A 47 -2.06 -6.25 -7.77
C GLN A 47 -2.12 -6.21 -9.30
N ALA A 48 -1.03 -6.54 -9.98
CA ALA A 48 -1.03 -6.67 -11.44
C ALA A 48 -2.06 -7.72 -11.88
N ARG A 49 -2.04 -8.94 -11.31
CA ARG A 49 -3.01 -9.99 -11.64
C ARG A 49 -4.46 -9.58 -11.35
N ALA A 50 -4.69 -8.84 -10.26
CA ALA A 50 -6.01 -8.31 -9.92
C ALA A 50 -6.52 -7.35 -11.01
N THR A 51 -5.74 -6.32 -11.31
CA THR A 51 -6.12 -5.22 -12.20
C THR A 51 -6.18 -5.65 -13.67
N THR A 52 -5.31 -6.56 -14.11
CA THR A 52 -5.29 -7.06 -15.49
C THR A 52 -6.19 -8.26 -15.73
N SER A 53 -6.88 -8.76 -14.71
CA SER A 53 -7.65 -10.02 -14.77
C SER A 53 -8.59 -10.07 -15.98
N LEU A 54 -9.28 -8.98 -16.29
CA LEU A 54 -10.21 -8.88 -17.40
C LEU A 54 -9.53 -8.57 -18.76
N VAL A 55 -8.32 -8.00 -18.76
CA VAL A 55 -7.57 -7.70 -20.00
C VAL A 55 -7.08 -8.98 -20.66
N PHE A 56 -6.70 -9.98 -19.87
CA PHE A 56 -6.15 -11.25 -20.35
C PHE A 56 -7.18 -12.37 -20.49
N GLN A 57 -8.43 -12.14 -20.11
CA GLN A 57 -9.46 -13.18 -20.06
C GLN A 57 -10.65 -12.85 -20.97
N PRO A 58 -11.42 -13.86 -21.42
CA PRO A 58 -12.67 -13.65 -22.13
C PRO A 58 -13.66 -12.79 -21.31
N VAL A 59 -14.68 -12.23 -21.96
CA VAL A 59 -15.69 -11.29 -21.40
C VAL A 59 -16.31 -11.70 -20.06
N HIS A 60 -16.33 -13.00 -19.73
CA HIS A 60 -16.88 -13.56 -18.48
C HIS A 60 -15.84 -14.27 -17.60
N GLY A 61 -14.55 -14.16 -17.92
CA GLY A 61 -13.44 -14.71 -17.15
C GLY A 61 -12.88 -13.75 -16.12
N ALA A 62 -13.63 -12.71 -15.72
CA ALA A 62 -13.15 -11.82 -14.67
C ALA A 62 -12.82 -12.63 -13.41
N ARG A 63 -11.69 -12.30 -12.78
CA ARG A 63 -11.36 -12.85 -11.47
C ARG A 63 -12.40 -12.35 -10.45
N SER A 64 -12.71 -13.15 -9.44
CA SER A 64 -13.46 -12.66 -8.27
C SER A 64 -12.63 -11.61 -7.51
N ALA A 65 -13.32 -10.63 -6.91
CA ALA A 65 -12.69 -9.71 -5.97
C ALA A 65 -12.08 -10.50 -4.80
N TYR A 66 -10.96 -10.00 -4.27
CA TYR A 66 -10.35 -10.62 -3.10
C TYR A 66 -11.14 -10.32 -1.83
N ASP A 67 -11.16 -11.28 -0.92
CA ASP A 67 -11.70 -11.14 0.43
C ASP A 67 -10.81 -11.85 1.46
N LEU A 68 -11.17 -11.76 2.75
CA LEU A 68 -10.42 -12.42 3.82
C LEU A 68 -10.42 -13.96 3.72
N SER A 69 -11.41 -14.56 3.05
CA SER A 69 -11.47 -16.00 2.85
C SER A 69 -10.38 -16.48 1.87
N ASP A 70 -9.85 -15.61 1.02
CA ASP A 70 -8.68 -15.96 0.19
C ASP A 70 -7.42 -16.27 1.02
N PHE A 71 -7.34 -15.74 2.24
CA PHE A 71 -6.27 -16.04 3.19
C PHE A 71 -6.56 -17.32 3.97
N PHE A 72 -7.74 -17.42 4.58
CA PHE A 72 -8.03 -18.42 5.62
C PHE A 72 -9.01 -19.52 5.18
N GLY A 73 -9.52 -19.46 3.94
CA GLY A 73 -10.50 -20.37 3.36
C GLY A 73 -11.91 -20.15 3.88
N SER A 74 -12.06 -19.97 5.19
CA SER A 74 -13.30 -19.61 5.85
C SER A 74 -13.02 -18.70 7.02
N LEU A 75 -13.79 -17.62 7.14
CA LEU A 75 -13.74 -16.77 8.32
C LEU A 75 -14.21 -17.50 9.59
N LEU A 76 -15.01 -18.55 9.44
CA LEU A 76 -15.47 -19.42 10.53
C LEU A 76 -14.45 -20.52 10.88
N ALA A 77 -13.26 -20.52 10.28
CA ALA A 77 -12.21 -21.45 10.65
C ALA A 77 -11.75 -21.15 12.09
N ARG A 78 -11.78 -22.18 12.94
CA ARG A 78 -11.30 -22.07 14.33
C ARG A 78 -9.78 -21.98 14.33
N VAL A 79 -9.24 -20.95 14.95
CA VAL A 79 -7.78 -20.68 14.98
C VAL A 79 -7.18 -20.88 16.37
N THR A 80 -7.97 -20.76 17.45
CA THR A 80 -7.48 -20.95 18.82
C THR A 80 -7.88 -22.29 19.42
N ALA A 81 -7.22 -22.69 20.51
CA ALA A 81 -7.53 -23.93 21.22
C ALA A 81 -8.92 -23.89 21.89
N GLU A 82 -9.36 -22.69 22.26
CA GLU A 82 -10.68 -22.38 22.82
C GLU A 82 -11.77 -22.38 21.75
N GLY A 83 -11.39 -22.49 20.47
CA GLY A 83 -12.30 -22.58 19.34
C GLY A 83 -12.77 -21.24 18.80
N MET A 84 -12.11 -20.13 19.12
CA MET A 84 -12.37 -18.84 18.49
C MET A 84 -12.01 -18.88 17.01
N THR A 85 -12.80 -18.18 16.20
CA THR A 85 -12.66 -18.14 14.74
C THR A 85 -11.77 -16.98 14.27
N ALA A 86 -11.30 -17.04 13.02
CA ALA A 86 -10.40 -16.02 12.48
C ALA A 86 -11.01 -14.61 12.50
N ASP A 87 -12.32 -14.49 12.25
CA ASP A 87 -13.07 -13.22 12.33
C ASP A 87 -13.27 -12.70 13.76
N GLN A 88 -13.31 -13.59 14.75
CA GLN A 88 -13.43 -13.21 16.17
C GLN A 88 -12.10 -12.72 16.74
N VAL A 89 -10.98 -13.25 16.23
CA VAL A 89 -9.63 -12.89 16.67
C VAL A 89 -9.10 -11.66 15.91
N GLY A 90 -9.35 -11.58 14.60
CA GLY A 90 -9.04 -10.39 13.81
C GLY A 90 -9.89 -9.20 14.27
N VAL A 91 -9.25 -8.05 14.51
CA VAL A 91 -9.94 -6.92 15.14
C VAL A 91 -10.30 -5.88 14.09
N HIS A 92 -11.59 -5.59 13.95
CA HIS A 92 -12.06 -4.43 13.20
C HIS A 92 -11.78 -3.16 14.01
N LEU A 93 -10.90 -2.30 13.50
CA LEU A 93 -10.57 -1.02 14.11
C LEU A 93 -11.63 0.02 13.70
N LYS A 94 -12.66 0.18 14.54
CA LYS A 94 -13.85 0.98 14.23
C LYS A 94 -13.59 2.45 13.91
N ASP A 95 -12.52 3.02 14.48
CA ASP A 95 -12.21 4.45 14.36
C ASP A 95 -10.90 4.71 13.58
N ALA A 96 -10.31 3.68 12.97
CA ALA A 96 -9.10 3.83 12.18
C ALA A 96 -9.45 4.02 10.70
N ARG A 97 -8.90 5.07 10.09
CA ARG A 97 -9.06 5.36 8.66
C ARG A 97 -7.72 5.71 8.05
N TYR A 98 -7.48 5.26 6.83
CA TYR A 98 -6.21 5.51 6.14
C TYR A 98 -6.44 6.04 4.74
N ARG A 99 -5.75 7.13 4.40
CA ARG A 99 -5.67 7.64 3.05
C ARG A 99 -4.60 6.86 2.29
N LEU A 100 -5.04 6.09 1.31
CA LEU A 100 -4.20 5.27 0.43
C LEU A 100 -3.94 6.00 -0.88
N ARG A 101 -2.71 5.94 -1.38
CA ARG A 101 -2.30 6.51 -2.67
C ARG A 101 -2.34 5.44 -3.75
N LEU A 102 -3.13 5.67 -4.81
CA LEU A 102 -3.37 4.65 -5.84
C LEU A 102 -2.10 4.25 -6.61
N GLY A 103 -1.15 5.18 -6.77
CA GLY A 103 0.15 4.91 -7.40
C GLY A 103 1.23 4.33 -6.50
N ARG A 104 0.94 4.02 -5.23
CA ARG A 104 1.95 3.59 -4.24
C ARG A 104 1.49 2.39 -3.42
N ASP A 105 0.28 2.45 -2.91
CA ASP A 105 -0.18 1.52 -1.89
C ASP A 105 -0.79 0.27 -2.52
N PRO A 106 -0.54 -0.93 -1.96
CA PRO A 106 -1.07 -2.17 -2.50
C PRO A 106 -2.60 -2.22 -2.43
N ILE A 107 -3.28 -2.08 -3.56
CA ILE A 107 -4.76 -2.03 -3.63
C ILE A 107 -5.23 -3.04 -4.69
N LEU A 108 -5.99 -4.04 -4.27
CA LEU A 108 -6.44 -5.13 -5.14
C LEU A 108 -7.78 -4.82 -5.80
N ALA A 109 -7.78 -3.86 -6.73
CA ALA A 109 -8.92 -3.60 -7.59
C ALA A 109 -9.05 -4.69 -8.67
N VAL A 110 -10.22 -5.31 -8.76
CA VAL A 110 -10.55 -6.38 -9.73
C VAL A 110 -11.72 -5.94 -10.63
N PRO A 111 -11.43 -5.32 -11.79
CA PRO A 111 -12.45 -4.99 -12.79
C PRO A 111 -13.18 -6.24 -13.30
N TRP A 112 -14.51 -6.17 -13.40
CA TRP A 112 -15.33 -7.32 -13.80
C TRP A 112 -16.20 -7.11 -15.06
N SER A 113 -16.44 -5.85 -15.46
CA SER A 113 -17.11 -5.46 -16.71
C SER A 113 -16.13 -4.85 -17.73
N GLU A 114 -16.11 -5.42 -18.95
CA GLU A 114 -15.19 -5.02 -20.02
C GLU A 114 -15.50 -3.61 -20.54
N SER A 115 -16.78 -3.33 -20.77
CA SER A 115 -17.24 -2.00 -21.20
C SER A 115 -16.93 -0.94 -20.16
N SER A 116 -17.12 -1.27 -18.87
CA SER A 116 -16.79 -0.35 -17.77
C SER A 116 -15.29 -0.11 -17.70
N LEU A 117 -14.46 -1.17 -17.76
CA LEU A 117 -13.01 -1.05 -17.76
C LEU A 117 -12.50 -0.21 -18.95
N THR A 118 -12.99 -0.51 -20.16
CA THR A 118 -12.64 0.24 -21.38
C THR A 118 -12.99 1.72 -21.24
N ASN A 119 -14.20 2.02 -20.75
CA ASN A 119 -14.65 3.39 -20.56
C ASN A 119 -13.79 4.15 -19.55
N VAL A 120 -13.51 3.57 -18.38
CA VAL A 120 -12.71 4.26 -17.35
C VAL A 120 -11.25 4.43 -17.76
N ILE A 121 -10.65 3.44 -18.40
CA ILE A 121 -9.26 3.53 -18.91
C ILE A 121 -9.15 4.57 -20.03
N ALA A 122 -10.17 4.72 -20.89
CA ALA A 122 -10.13 5.70 -21.97
C ALA A 122 -10.41 7.13 -21.47
N ASN A 123 -11.26 7.30 -20.46
CA ASN A 123 -11.85 8.61 -20.16
C ASN A 123 -11.49 9.20 -18.79
N ILE A 124 -11.05 8.41 -17.81
CA ILE A 124 -10.71 8.90 -16.46
C ILE A 124 -9.20 9.08 -16.32
N GLY A 125 -8.79 10.19 -15.75
CA GLY A 125 -7.41 10.56 -15.47
C GLY A 125 -7.05 11.92 -16.07
N TYR A 126 -5.87 12.41 -15.70
CA TYR A 126 -5.37 13.71 -16.11
C TYR A 126 -5.55 14.00 -17.61
N SER A 127 -6.14 15.16 -17.92
CA SER A 127 -6.43 15.63 -19.28
C SER A 127 -7.29 14.70 -20.14
N ARG A 128 -8.14 13.87 -19.52
CA ARG A 128 -9.10 13.00 -20.24
C ARG A 128 -10.53 13.53 -20.12
N ARG A 129 -11.43 12.99 -20.95
CA ARG A 129 -12.80 13.49 -21.14
C ARG A 129 -13.63 13.53 -19.84
N MET A 130 -13.46 12.58 -18.94
CA MET A 130 -14.16 12.54 -17.66
C MET A 130 -13.38 13.22 -16.53
N GLY A 131 -12.28 13.88 -16.85
CA GLY A 131 -11.44 14.60 -15.91
C GLY A 131 -10.51 13.69 -15.11
N GLU A 132 -9.82 14.33 -14.17
CA GLU A 132 -8.93 13.68 -13.20
C GLU A 132 -9.65 12.64 -12.36
N TRP A 133 -8.90 11.65 -11.89
CA TRP A 133 -9.43 10.62 -11.01
C TRP A 133 -9.82 11.20 -9.65
N ARG A 134 -11.02 10.86 -9.18
CA ARG A 134 -11.53 11.29 -7.87
C ARG A 134 -12.25 10.14 -7.17
N ALA A 135 -12.08 10.06 -5.86
CA ALA A 135 -12.85 9.17 -5.02
C ALA A 135 -14.31 9.66 -4.92
N ASP A 136 -15.21 8.73 -4.63
CA ASP A 136 -16.64 8.95 -4.46
C ASP A 136 -17.20 7.84 -3.53
N PHE A 137 -18.49 7.92 -3.19
CA PHE A 137 -19.17 6.98 -2.30
C PHE A 137 -19.20 5.52 -2.79
N ASN A 138 -18.92 5.25 -4.07
CA ASN A 138 -18.86 3.90 -4.61
C ASN A 138 -17.55 3.21 -4.24
N HIS A 139 -16.51 3.96 -3.85
CA HIS A 139 -15.22 3.43 -3.48
C HIS A 139 -15.24 2.87 -2.07
N LYS A 140 -15.30 1.55 -1.97
CA LYS A 140 -15.32 0.80 -0.70
C LYS A 140 -14.05 -0.02 -0.59
N VAL A 141 -13.17 0.40 0.30
CA VAL A 141 -11.83 -0.19 0.48
C VAL A 141 -11.66 -0.62 1.93
N GLU A 142 -11.22 -1.86 2.11
CA GLU A 142 -10.87 -2.45 3.39
C GLU A 142 -9.35 -2.61 3.48
N LEU A 143 -8.72 -2.04 4.50
CA LEU A 143 -7.27 -2.13 4.70
C LEU A 143 -6.92 -3.23 5.71
N LEU A 144 -6.00 -4.11 5.31
CA LEU A 144 -5.44 -5.14 6.18
C LEU A 144 -4.11 -4.67 6.78
N LEU A 145 -4.08 -4.54 8.09
CA LEU A 145 -2.87 -4.28 8.87
C LEU A 145 -2.29 -5.60 9.40
N PRO A 146 -0.97 -5.64 9.66
CA PRO A 146 0.01 -4.55 9.65
C PRO A 146 0.68 -4.29 8.29
N PHE A 147 0.61 -5.22 7.34
CA PHE A 147 1.39 -5.14 6.09
C PHE A 147 0.82 -4.12 5.08
N GLY A 148 -0.44 -3.71 5.22
CA GLY A 148 -1.01 -2.60 4.44
C GLY A 148 -1.40 -3.01 3.03
N LEU A 149 -2.17 -4.09 2.91
CA LEU A 149 -2.83 -4.50 1.66
C LEU A 149 -4.30 -4.13 1.72
N ALA A 150 -4.81 -3.49 0.67
CA ALA A 150 -6.19 -3.06 0.59
C ALA A 150 -7.01 -3.96 -0.35
N LEU A 151 -8.17 -4.40 0.14
CA LEU A 151 -9.19 -5.15 -0.60
C LEU A 151 -10.28 -4.19 -1.08
N VAL A 152 -10.80 -4.41 -2.29
CA VAL A 152 -11.76 -3.51 -2.93
C VAL A 152 -13.12 -4.18 -3.07
N HIS A 153 -14.13 -3.63 -2.41
CA HIS A 153 -15.51 -4.10 -2.44
C HIS A 153 -16.45 -3.22 -3.26
N GLY A 154 -15.97 -2.05 -3.72
CA GLY A 154 -16.72 -1.10 -4.53
C GLY A 154 -15.79 -0.16 -5.31
N GLY A 155 -16.21 0.29 -6.49
CA GLY A 155 -15.39 1.18 -7.33
C GLY A 155 -14.23 0.48 -8.04
N ASN A 156 -14.26 -0.86 -8.20
CA ASN A 156 -13.19 -1.66 -8.81
C ASN A 156 -12.68 -1.12 -10.16
N HIS A 157 -13.58 -0.61 -11.01
CA HIS A 157 -13.24 -0.07 -12.33
C HIS A 157 -12.46 1.24 -12.24
N SER A 158 -13.02 2.24 -11.57
CA SER A 158 -12.39 3.54 -11.40
C SER A 158 -11.08 3.40 -10.63
N LEU A 159 -11.02 2.59 -9.56
CA LEU A 159 -9.76 2.33 -8.83
C LEU A 159 -8.69 1.73 -9.72
N ALA A 160 -9.03 0.78 -10.60
CA ALA A 160 -8.07 0.23 -11.56
C ALA A 160 -7.49 1.31 -12.49
N ALA A 161 -8.31 2.26 -12.96
CA ALA A 161 -7.83 3.39 -13.76
C ALA A 161 -6.89 4.31 -12.96
N GLY A 162 -7.26 4.66 -11.72
CA GLY A 162 -6.42 5.49 -10.85
C GLY A 162 -5.10 4.82 -10.47
N ILE A 163 -5.11 3.52 -10.17
CA ILE A 163 -3.90 2.71 -9.93
C ILE A 163 -3.00 2.72 -11.16
N THR A 164 -3.55 2.43 -12.35
CA THR A 164 -2.77 2.31 -13.59
C THR A 164 -2.17 3.66 -14.00
N ASN A 165 -2.88 4.76 -13.76
CA ASN A 165 -2.39 6.11 -14.02
C ASN A 165 -1.51 6.66 -12.87
N ALA A 166 -1.36 5.92 -11.77
CA ALA A 166 -0.73 6.38 -10.53
C ALA A 166 -1.30 7.72 -10.02
N GLU A 167 -2.62 7.89 -10.11
CA GLU A 167 -3.33 9.14 -9.89
C GLU A 167 -4.40 8.98 -8.80
N GLY A 168 -4.46 9.93 -7.87
CA GLY A 168 -5.50 10.01 -6.85
C GLY A 168 -5.24 9.25 -5.55
N THR A 169 -6.17 9.42 -4.62
CA THR A 169 -6.15 8.80 -3.29
C THR A 169 -7.52 8.33 -2.88
N VAL A 170 -7.60 7.22 -2.14
CA VAL A 170 -8.86 6.67 -1.60
C VAL A 170 -8.73 6.48 -0.09
N VAL A 171 -9.79 6.76 0.66
CA VAL A 171 -9.86 6.47 2.09
C VAL A 171 -10.36 5.04 2.29
N ALA A 172 -9.59 4.23 3.02
CA ALA A 172 -10.06 2.98 3.58
C ALA A 172 -10.80 3.27 4.88
N GLU A 173 -12.11 3.03 4.87
CA GLU A 173 -13.01 3.28 6.01
C GLU A 173 -13.15 2.05 6.90
N THR A 174 -12.90 0.86 6.36
CA THR A 174 -12.78 -0.37 7.14
C THR A 174 -11.32 -0.72 7.28
N VAL A 175 -10.86 -0.93 8.52
CA VAL A 175 -9.50 -1.35 8.82
C VAL A 175 -9.55 -2.59 9.70
N ILE A 176 -8.84 -3.63 9.30
CA ILE A 176 -8.76 -4.89 10.04
C ILE A 176 -7.31 -5.09 10.48
N ASP A 177 -7.13 -5.19 11.79
CA ASP A 177 -5.85 -5.57 12.39
C ASP A 177 -5.76 -7.10 12.49
N LEU A 178 -4.85 -7.68 11.70
CA LEU A 178 -4.56 -9.10 11.71
C LEU A 178 -3.46 -9.46 12.72
N ALA A 179 -2.85 -8.50 13.43
CA ALA A 179 -1.80 -8.77 14.40
C ALA A 179 -2.17 -9.84 15.46
N PRO A 180 -3.39 -9.87 16.01
CA PRO A 180 -3.79 -10.90 16.97
C PRO A 180 -3.80 -12.32 16.38
N LEU A 181 -3.93 -12.47 15.06
CA LEU A 181 -3.94 -13.80 14.43
C LEU A 181 -2.54 -14.43 14.38
N TYR A 182 -1.47 -13.66 14.53
CA TYR A 182 -0.11 -14.19 14.42
C TYR A 182 0.18 -15.23 15.50
N ASP A 183 -0.35 -15.11 16.70
CA ASP A 183 -0.13 -16.11 17.76
C ASP A 183 -0.81 -17.46 17.45
N HIS A 184 -1.77 -17.47 16.52
CA HIS A 184 -2.66 -18.61 16.28
C HIS A 184 -2.52 -19.23 14.89
N VAL A 185 -2.05 -18.48 13.91
CA VAL A 185 -1.92 -18.91 12.52
C VAL A 185 -0.55 -18.52 12.00
N ARG A 186 0.09 -19.40 11.23
CA ARG A 186 1.32 -19.12 10.47
C ARG A 186 1.24 -19.63 9.05
N TYR A 187 1.91 -18.98 8.11
CA TYR A 187 2.10 -19.53 6.77
C TYR A 187 3.39 -20.37 6.71
N ASP A 188 3.33 -21.57 6.12
CA ASP A 188 4.49 -22.48 6.03
C ASP A 188 5.16 -22.53 4.66
N GLY A 189 4.84 -21.56 3.80
CA GLY A 189 5.25 -21.52 2.39
C GLY A 189 4.30 -22.27 1.45
N VAL A 190 3.30 -22.97 1.96
CA VAL A 190 2.24 -23.62 1.15
C VAL A 190 0.87 -23.25 1.65
N SER A 191 0.63 -23.44 2.95
CA SER A 191 -0.68 -23.29 3.59
C SER A 191 -0.62 -22.46 4.87
N MET A 192 -1.76 -21.89 5.26
CA MET A 192 -2.01 -21.36 6.59
C MET A 192 -2.17 -22.54 7.56
N ILE A 193 -1.34 -22.55 8.59
CA ILE A 193 -1.23 -23.59 9.61
C ILE A 193 -1.66 -23.00 10.94
N ARG A 194 -2.57 -23.69 11.62
CA ARG A 194 -2.96 -23.37 12.99
C ARG A 194 -1.84 -23.76 13.94
N THR A 195 -1.39 -22.82 14.76
CA THR A 195 -0.16 -22.98 15.56
C THR A 195 -0.33 -24.00 16.69
N HIS A 196 -1.49 -24.07 17.34
CA HIS A 196 -1.67 -24.86 18.56
C HIS A 196 -1.70 -26.38 18.33
N ASP A 197 -2.06 -26.84 17.13
CA ASP A 197 -2.16 -28.27 16.80
C ASP A 197 -1.58 -28.65 15.43
N GLY A 198 -1.03 -27.68 14.69
CA GLY A 198 -0.43 -27.89 13.37
C GLY A 198 -1.44 -28.17 12.26
N PHE A 199 -2.74 -27.94 12.48
CA PHE A 199 -3.78 -28.21 11.49
C PHE A 199 -3.64 -27.30 10.26
N ASN A 200 -3.74 -27.88 9.06
CA ASN A 200 -3.76 -27.12 7.81
C ASN A 200 -5.15 -26.50 7.60
N LEU A 201 -5.23 -25.17 7.73
CA LEU A 201 -6.46 -24.42 7.59
C LEU A 201 -6.83 -24.23 6.11
N TRP A 202 -5.90 -23.67 5.33
CA TRP A 202 -6.17 -23.28 3.96
C TRP A 202 -4.89 -23.06 3.16
N THR A 203 -4.95 -23.32 1.86
CA THR A 203 -3.90 -22.92 0.92
C THR A 203 -4.33 -21.63 0.23
N PRO A 204 -3.66 -20.50 0.47
CA PRO A 204 -4.01 -19.23 -0.17
C PRO A 204 -4.04 -19.35 -1.69
N VAL A 205 -5.00 -18.67 -2.31
CA VAL A 205 -5.22 -18.68 -3.78
C VAL A 205 -4.00 -18.15 -4.54
N ASP A 206 -3.29 -17.20 -3.95
CA ASP A 206 -2.01 -16.68 -4.42
C ASP A 206 -1.00 -16.77 -3.27
N GLU A 207 0.21 -17.23 -3.57
CA GLU A 207 1.25 -17.44 -2.54
C GLU A 207 1.68 -16.14 -1.85
N GLU A 208 1.60 -15.01 -2.57
CA GLU A 208 1.91 -13.69 -2.06
C GLU A 208 1.04 -13.31 -0.86
N LEU A 209 -0.21 -13.77 -0.77
CA LEU A 209 -1.08 -13.51 0.39
C LEU A 209 -0.49 -14.11 1.68
N GLY A 210 -0.02 -15.36 1.61
CA GLY A 210 0.63 -16.04 2.74
C GLY A 210 1.99 -15.43 3.09
N ILE A 211 2.76 -15.02 2.07
CA ILE A 211 4.04 -14.33 2.26
C ILE A 211 3.83 -12.97 2.95
N LEU A 212 2.87 -12.17 2.47
CA LEU A 212 2.54 -10.86 3.05
C LEU A 212 2.09 -10.98 4.51
N PHE A 213 1.32 -12.03 4.83
CA PHE A 213 0.90 -12.32 6.21
C PHE A 213 2.12 -12.49 7.13
N GLU A 214 3.13 -13.26 6.72
CA GLU A 214 4.35 -13.48 7.52
C GLU A 214 5.32 -12.28 7.53
N ILE A 215 5.38 -11.48 6.46
CA ILE A 215 6.08 -10.19 6.50
C ILE A 215 5.38 -9.26 7.50
N GLY A 216 4.06 -9.28 7.56
CA GLY A 216 3.30 -8.54 8.56
C GLY A 216 3.61 -8.96 10.00
N ARG A 217 3.77 -10.26 10.27
CA ARG A 217 4.27 -10.76 11.57
C ARG A 217 5.63 -10.15 11.90
N LEU A 218 6.54 -10.14 10.93
CA LEU A 218 7.88 -9.56 11.09
C LEU A 218 7.80 -8.04 11.34
N MET A 219 6.88 -7.33 10.68
CA MET A 219 6.65 -5.91 10.95
C MET A 219 6.22 -5.68 12.40
N VAL A 220 5.35 -6.52 12.97
CA VAL A 220 4.95 -6.43 14.39
C VAL A 220 6.14 -6.68 15.32
N GLU A 221 6.95 -7.71 15.04
CA GLU A 221 8.15 -8.05 15.81
C GLU A 221 9.14 -6.86 15.87
N TYR A 222 9.34 -6.20 14.73
CA TYR A 222 10.22 -5.03 14.61
C TYR A 222 9.53 -3.69 14.91
N ARG A 223 8.27 -3.71 15.37
CA ARG A 223 7.45 -2.52 15.70
C ARG A 223 7.29 -1.53 14.53
N VAL A 224 7.27 -2.06 13.31
CA VAL A 224 7.07 -1.29 12.08
C VAL A 224 5.57 -1.14 11.85
N ARG A 225 5.12 0.12 11.74
CA ARG A 225 3.75 0.44 11.36
C ARG A 225 3.64 0.60 9.84
N TYR A 226 2.43 0.38 9.33
CA TYR A 226 2.10 0.75 7.96
C TYR A 226 2.25 2.27 7.77
N ASP A 227 2.86 2.68 6.67
CA ASP A 227 3.35 4.04 6.40
C ASP A 227 2.40 4.89 5.53
N ALA A 228 1.11 4.53 5.51
CA ALA A 228 0.07 5.37 4.93
C ALA A 228 -0.39 6.45 5.92
N GLN A 229 -0.95 7.53 5.38
CA GLN A 229 -1.42 8.65 6.18
C GLN A 229 -2.74 8.28 6.87
N VAL A 230 -2.82 8.44 8.19
CA VAL A 230 -4.08 8.34 8.93
C VAL A 230 -5.01 9.46 8.46
N ALA A 231 -6.20 9.10 8.00
CA ALA A 231 -7.21 10.06 7.57
C ALA A 231 -7.85 10.72 8.80
N ALA A 232 -8.20 11.99 8.68
CA ALA A 232 -8.91 12.69 9.75
C ALA A 232 -10.37 12.23 9.85
N ASP A 233 -11.01 12.41 11.02
CA ASP A 233 -12.41 11.98 11.26
C ASP A 233 -13.39 12.53 10.21
N ASN A 234 -13.12 13.73 9.69
CA ASN A 234 -13.96 14.44 8.72
C ASN A 234 -13.58 14.15 7.26
N GLU A 235 -12.70 13.19 6.98
CA GLU A 235 -12.19 12.94 5.63
C GLU A 235 -12.83 11.69 5.03
N SER A 236 -13.92 11.83 4.28
CA SER A 236 -14.56 10.73 3.56
C SER A 236 -14.30 10.75 2.06
N ASN A 237 -14.53 9.61 1.40
CA ASN A 237 -14.56 9.55 -0.06
C ASN A 237 -15.71 10.41 -0.66
N SER A 238 -16.63 10.92 0.15
CA SER A 238 -17.66 11.90 -0.27
C SER A 238 -17.26 13.36 -0.04
N ASP A 239 -16.21 13.62 0.74
CA ASP A 239 -15.77 14.98 1.02
C ASP A 239 -14.86 15.48 -0.10
N TYR A 240 -15.43 16.38 -0.90
CA TYR A 240 -14.70 17.13 -1.91
C TYR A 240 -13.57 17.91 -1.26
N ASN A 241 -12.33 17.53 -1.56
CA ASN A 241 -11.19 18.42 -1.42
C ASN A 241 -10.40 18.46 -2.73
N ASP A 242 -10.12 19.70 -3.13
CA ASP A 242 -9.43 20.07 -4.35
C ASP A 242 -8.01 19.51 -4.39
N GLU A 243 -7.56 19.20 -5.61
CA GLU A 243 -6.22 18.83 -6.03
C GLU A 243 -5.19 18.49 -4.92
N SER A 244 -4.71 17.25 -4.89
CA SER A 244 -3.32 17.02 -4.51
C SER A 244 -2.64 16.21 -5.59
N PHE A 245 -1.98 16.92 -6.51
CA PHE A 245 -0.78 16.38 -7.16
C PHE A 245 0.09 15.68 -6.11
N PRO A 246 0.82 14.62 -6.46
CA PRO A 246 1.70 13.97 -5.51
C PRO A 246 2.62 15.03 -4.91
N ILE A 247 2.38 15.32 -3.63
CA ILE A 247 3.22 16.25 -2.88
C ILE A 247 4.60 15.62 -2.81
N CYS A 248 5.56 16.32 -3.39
CA CYS A 248 6.98 16.05 -3.27
C CYS A 248 7.60 17.10 -2.36
N TYR A 249 8.72 16.76 -1.74
CA TYR A 249 9.43 17.64 -0.84
C TYR A 249 10.83 17.87 -1.37
N ARG A 250 11.19 19.13 -1.64
CA ARG A 250 12.60 19.47 -1.82
C ARG A 250 13.31 19.33 -0.48
N VAL A 251 14.49 18.74 -0.52
CA VAL A 251 15.28 18.48 0.68
C VAL A 251 16.37 19.53 0.78
N PHE A 252 16.40 20.23 1.91
CA PHE A 252 17.50 21.10 2.27
C PHE A 252 18.25 20.49 3.43
N VAL A 253 19.58 20.47 3.34
CA VAL A 253 20.47 20.04 4.42
C VAL A 253 21.36 21.20 4.80
N ASP A 254 21.34 21.60 6.06
CA ASP A 254 22.07 22.74 6.62
C ASP A 254 21.87 24.03 5.79
N GLY A 255 20.65 24.22 5.28
CA GLY A 255 20.25 25.37 4.48
C GLY A 255 20.61 25.31 2.99
N GLN A 256 21.21 24.22 2.51
CA GLN A 256 21.52 24.02 1.09
C GLN A 256 20.50 23.10 0.42
N ASP A 257 19.93 23.54 -0.71
CA ASP A 257 19.09 22.68 -1.57
C ASP A 257 19.97 21.56 -2.13
N THR A 258 19.59 20.32 -1.84
CA THR A 258 20.38 19.16 -2.28
C THR A 258 20.06 18.76 -3.72
N GLY A 259 19.05 19.37 -4.35
CA GLY A 259 18.51 18.96 -5.66
C GLY A 259 17.74 17.64 -5.61
N TYR A 260 17.53 17.07 -4.41
CA TYR A 260 16.76 15.84 -4.22
C TYR A 260 15.31 16.17 -3.90
N SER A 261 14.41 15.30 -4.34
CA SER A 261 12.99 15.38 -4.01
C SER A 261 12.55 14.09 -3.35
N LEU A 262 11.91 14.21 -2.19
CA LEU A 262 11.24 13.09 -1.53
C LEU A 262 9.79 13.01 -1.98
N SER A 263 9.28 11.80 -2.16
CA SER A 263 7.84 11.56 -2.14
C SER A 263 7.30 11.78 -0.72
N GLY A 264 5.97 11.82 -0.58
CA GLY A 264 5.33 11.73 0.75
C GLY A 264 5.85 10.59 1.61
N SER A 265 6.07 9.41 1.03
CA SER A 265 6.66 8.27 1.75
C SER A 265 8.11 8.49 2.17
N GLY A 266 8.91 9.13 1.31
CA GLY A 266 10.28 9.53 1.65
C GLY A 266 10.31 10.52 2.80
N ALA A 267 9.40 11.50 2.81
CA ALA A 267 9.26 12.46 3.91
C ALA A 267 8.81 11.78 5.21
N THR A 268 7.78 10.93 5.18
CA THR A 268 7.35 10.16 6.37
C THR A 268 8.48 9.31 6.93
N ARG A 269 9.27 8.67 6.06
CA ARG A 269 10.43 7.87 6.48
C ARG A 269 11.51 8.74 7.13
N ALA A 270 11.78 9.92 6.58
CA ALA A 270 12.75 10.86 7.12
C ALA A 270 12.35 11.34 8.53
N LEU A 271 11.05 11.60 8.74
CA LEU A 271 10.50 11.94 10.05
C LEU A 271 10.63 10.79 11.06
N LEU A 272 10.24 9.58 10.66
CA LEU A 272 10.37 8.40 11.52
C LEU A 272 11.82 8.13 11.92
N GLN A 273 12.77 8.33 10.99
CA GLN A 273 14.21 8.23 11.27
C GLN A 273 14.72 9.33 12.21
N ALA A 274 14.00 10.43 12.34
CA ALA A 274 14.26 11.50 13.29
C ALA A 274 13.44 11.37 14.58
N GLU A 275 12.81 10.20 14.80
CA GLU A 275 11.97 9.92 15.97
C GLU A 275 10.72 10.83 16.07
N ILE A 276 10.28 11.39 14.94
CA ILE A 276 9.08 12.21 14.85
C ILE A 276 7.90 11.35 14.41
N GLU A 277 6.88 11.25 15.27
CA GLU A 277 5.66 10.47 15.01
C GLU A 277 4.84 11.07 13.85
N PRO A 278 4.50 10.28 12.80
CA PRO A 278 3.67 10.74 11.69
C PRO A 278 2.31 11.26 12.17
N GLY A 279 1.90 12.43 11.66
CA GLY A 279 0.61 13.05 11.99
C GLY A 279 0.60 13.86 13.29
N SER A 280 1.68 13.83 14.10
CA SER A 280 1.87 14.69 15.27
C SER A 280 1.93 16.18 14.89
N ALA A 281 1.77 17.08 15.86
CA ALA A 281 1.91 18.52 15.65
C ALA A 281 3.30 18.89 15.10
N GLU A 282 4.34 18.20 15.56
CA GLU A 282 5.72 18.34 15.08
C GLU A 282 5.90 17.83 13.65
N ALA A 283 5.34 16.65 13.32
CA ALA A 283 5.35 16.18 11.93
C ALA A 283 4.62 17.15 10.99
N ARG A 284 3.51 17.75 11.44
CA ARG A 284 2.76 18.75 10.68
C ARG A 284 3.57 20.03 10.49
N SER A 285 4.28 20.53 11.50
CA SER A 285 5.12 21.72 11.34
C SER A 285 6.26 21.47 10.34
N VAL A 286 6.86 20.28 10.32
CA VAL A 286 7.89 19.93 9.32
C VAL A 286 7.30 19.81 7.91
N ILE A 287 6.20 19.05 7.75
CA ILE A 287 5.62 18.72 6.44
C ILE A 287 4.87 19.90 5.81
N VAL A 288 4.14 20.66 6.62
CA VAL A 288 3.23 21.72 6.13
C VAL A 288 3.89 23.09 6.24
N GLU A 289 4.58 23.36 7.34
CA GLU A 289 5.12 24.70 7.64
C GLU A 289 6.62 24.84 7.27
N GLY A 290 7.25 23.75 6.81
CA GLY A 290 8.67 23.74 6.46
C GLY A 290 9.60 23.87 7.67
N ALA A 291 9.15 23.46 8.85
CA ALA A 291 10.00 23.45 10.05
C ALA A 291 11.20 22.51 9.85
N ALA A 292 12.33 22.89 10.44
CA ALA A 292 13.53 22.07 10.40
C ALA A 292 13.46 20.95 11.45
N PHE A 293 14.01 19.79 11.14
CA PHE A 293 14.24 18.71 12.09
C PHE A 293 15.69 18.23 12.04
N MET A 294 16.13 17.55 13.10
CA MET A 294 17.46 16.97 13.16
C MET A 294 17.43 15.54 12.65
N HIS A 295 18.30 15.23 11.68
CA HIS A 295 18.48 13.89 11.16
C HIS A 295 19.92 13.44 11.40
N ARG A 296 20.09 12.29 12.06
CA ARG A 296 21.40 11.67 12.22
C ARG A 296 21.75 10.86 10.98
N ASN A 297 22.78 11.29 10.27
CA ASN A 297 23.22 10.61 9.05
C ASN A 297 23.94 9.28 9.36
N ARG A 298 24.28 8.51 8.32
CA ARG A 298 25.00 7.22 8.47
C ARG A 298 26.39 7.33 9.11
N ALA A 299 27.00 8.51 9.10
CA ALA A 299 28.28 8.77 9.76
C ALA A 299 28.11 9.15 11.24
N GLY A 300 26.88 9.22 11.75
CA GLY A 300 26.57 9.61 13.12
C GLY A 300 26.52 11.12 13.35
N GLU A 301 26.57 11.93 12.30
CA GLU A 301 26.49 13.39 12.41
C GLU A 301 25.03 13.86 12.40
N ASP A 302 24.71 14.79 13.30
CA ASP A 302 23.41 15.43 13.33
C ASP A 302 23.36 16.55 12.29
N ARG A 303 22.40 16.47 11.37
CA ARG A 303 22.21 17.41 10.26
C ARG A 303 20.85 18.08 10.37
N ARG A 304 20.79 19.38 10.07
CA ARG A 304 19.54 20.12 10.04
C ARG A 304 18.87 19.91 8.69
N VAL A 305 17.69 19.31 8.68
CA VAL A 305 16.93 19.01 7.46
C VAL A 305 15.68 19.87 7.41
N VAL A 306 15.39 20.45 6.24
CA VAL A 306 14.12 21.13 5.95
C VAL A 306 13.48 20.47 4.73
N LEU A 307 12.16 20.27 4.80
CA LEU A 307 11.36 19.73 3.70
C LEU A 307 10.42 20.82 3.20
N GLU A 308 10.64 21.30 1.98
CA GLU A 308 9.69 22.22 1.33
C GLU A 308 8.79 21.44 0.38
N HIS A 309 7.50 21.44 0.66
CA HIS A 309 6.54 20.76 -0.20
C HIS A 309 6.31 21.53 -1.50
N TYR A 310 6.14 20.81 -2.61
CA TYR A 310 5.70 21.36 -3.88
C TYR A 310 4.80 20.36 -4.60
N GLY A 311 3.83 20.88 -5.36
CA GLY A 311 3.01 20.07 -6.25
C GLY A 311 3.80 19.71 -7.50
N ARG A 312 4.04 18.41 -7.73
CA ARG A 312 4.62 17.97 -9.01
C ARG A 312 3.52 17.93 -10.08
N ARG A 313 3.29 19.06 -10.75
CA ARG A 313 2.46 19.12 -11.97
C ARG A 313 3.24 18.53 -13.15
N PRO A 314 2.63 17.72 -14.04
CA PRO A 314 3.24 17.37 -15.31
C PRO A 314 3.57 18.66 -16.08
N LEU A 315 4.79 18.75 -16.63
CA LEU A 315 5.35 19.93 -17.32
C LEU A 315 4.46 20.53 -18.43
N VAL A 316 3.44 19.79 -18.88
CA VAL A 316 2.63 20.12 -20.05
C VAL A 316 1.66 21.28 -19.79
N ASN A 317 1.22 21.52 -18.55
CA ASN A 317 0.29 22.63 -18.24
C ASN A 317 0.95 24.02 -18.25
N ASP A 318 2.29 24.09 -18.24
CA ASP A 318 3.03 25.36 -18.24
C ASP A 318 3.90 25.54 -19.50
N LEU A 319 3.74 24.71 -20.55
CA LEU A 319 4.47 24.93 -21.80
C LEU A 319 4.18 26.32 -22.40
N GLU A 320 2.96 26.84 -22.24
CA GLU A 320 2.63 28.21 -22.65
C GLU A 320 3.37 29.28 -21.82
N ARG A 321 3.63 29.01 -20.54
CA ARG A 321 4.44 29.85 -19.65
C ARG A 321 5.94 29.76 -19.95
N VAL A 322 6.43 28.57 -20.30
CA VAL A 322 7.81 28.34 -20.76
C VAL A 322 8.05 29.04 -22.11
N ALA A 323 7.08 29.02 -23.01
CA ALA A 323 7.15 29.77 -24.27
C ALA A 323 7.20 31.29 -24.02
N GLN A 324 6.40 31.82 -23.09
CA GLN A 324 6.40 33.25 -22.75
C GLN A 324 7.72 33.71 -22.09
N LEU A 325 8.37 32.87 -21.28
CA LEU A 325 9.69 33.18 -20.70
C LEU A 325 10.81 33.24 -21.76
N SER A 326 10.70 32.48 -22.86
CA SER A 326 11.64 32.61 -23.99
C SER A 326 11.40 33.83 -24.88
N ILE A 327 10.20 34.42 -24.83
CA ILE A 327 9.83 35.58 -25.66
C ILE A 327 10.09 36.91 -24.92
N TYR A 328 10.13 36.89 -23.57
CA TYR A 328 10.38 38.07 -22.74
C TYR A 328 11.71 38.05 -21.97
N GLY A 329 12.60 37.10 -22.25
CA GLY A 329 14.01 37.16 -21.85
C GLY A 329 14.74 38.24 -22.65
N LYS A 330 14.77 39.44 -22.07
CA LYS A 330 15.55 40.60 -22.48
C LYS A 330 17.05 40.33 -22.42
N ASP A 331 17.78 40.81 -23.44
CA ASP A 331 19.09 41.45 -23.27
C ASP A 331 18.98 42.68 -22.35
#